data_AF-A0A523BSZ6-F1
#
_entry.id   AF-A0A523BSZ6-F1
#
_cell.length_a   1.000
_cell.length_b   1.000
_cell.length_c   1.000
_cell.angle_alpha   90.00
_cell.angle_beta   90.00
_cell.angle_gamma   90.00
#
_symmetry.space_group_name_H-M   'P 1'
#
loop_
_entity.id
_entity.type
_entity.pdbx_description
1 polymer ?
#
loop_
_entity_poly.entity_id
_entity_poly.type
_entity_poly.pdbx_seq_one_letter_code
_entity_poly.pdbx_strand_id
1 'polypeptide(L)'
;MKIDLINGHGLLFMKVGIHARESLEDIILRKQKEYDEAGMIFWGYGGNTCHPTKHVQPFAKEFSQKGKEIVLVMQEINSNHFAEPKAAEAYSDDGFSWKPIPRGIEVRGSRYALILDELELQEFDINMRDLNVAAGPSRGTVAAEYIQGRVDKGCFELNLGHTPEKKSDLCRISLCAKLIEPYAVHLR
;
A
#
# COMPACT_ATOMS: atom_id res chain seq x y z
N MET A 1 8.34 -17.83 1.63
CA MET A 1 7.82 -17.98 0.24
C MET A 1 8.43 -16.82 -0.56
N LYS A 2 9.32 -17.05 -1.53
CA LYS A 2 9.76 -15.95 -2.41
C LYS A 2 8.56 -15.60 -3.27
N ILE A 3 7.86 -14.54 -2.93
CA ILE A 3 6.74 -14.10 -3.75
C ILE A 3 7.35 -13.75 -5.12
N ASP A 4 6.82 -14.36 -6.19
CA ASP A 4 7.09 -14.03 -7.60
C ASP A 4 6.44 -12.67 -7.93
N LEU A 5 6.74 -11.66 -7.09
CA LEU A 5 5.96 -10.48 -6.67
C LEU A 5 5.34 -9.66 -7.77
N ILE A 6 5.93 -9.77 -8.94
CA ILE A 6 5.73 -8.82 -10.01
C ILE A 6 5.08 -9.52 -11.21
N ASN A 7 4.98 -10.86 -11.24
CA ASN A 7 4.62 -11.64 -12.44
C ASN A 7 3.13 -11.49 -12.88
N GLY A 8 2.80 -10.32 -13.41
CA GLY A 8 1.45 -9.91 -13.82
C GLY A 8 0.52 -9.53 -12.68
N HIS A 9 1.01 -9.41 -11.45
CA HIS A 9 0.26 -8.93 -10.29
C HIS A 9 0.11 -7.40 -10.33
N GLY A 10 -0.92 -6.89 -9.67
CA GLY A 10 -1.06 -5.45 -9.48
C GLY A 10 -0.22 -5.01 -8.29
N LEU A 11 0.47 -3.88 -8.42
CA LEU A 11 1.36 -3.34 -7.39
C LEU A 11 0.74 -2.09 -6.78
N LEU A 12 0.55 -2.06 -5.46
CA LEU A 12 0.32 -0.82 -4.73
C LEU A 12 1.65 -0.42 -4.11
N PHE A 13 2.23 0.68 -4.58
CA PHE A 13 3.47 1.20 -4.00
C PHE A 13 3.16 2.27 -2.96
N MET A 14 3.88 2.25 -1.83
CA MET A 14 3.88 3.34 -0.85
C MET A 14 5.30 3.64 -0.33
N LYS A 15 5.59 4.91 -0.06
CA LYS A 15 6.71 5.29 0.81
C LYS A 15 6.25 5.18 2.26
N VAL A 16 6.98 4.43 3.07
CA VAL A 16 6.75 4.32 4.51
C VAL A 16 7.79 5.16 5.23
N GLY A 17 7.31 6.12 5.99
CA GLY A 17 8.15 6.94 6.85
C GLY A 17 8.39 6.26 8.18
N ILE A 18 9.64 6.18 8.63
CA ILE A 18 9.92 5.91 10.04
C ILE A 18 9.41 7.13 10.81
N HIS A 19 8.34 6.96 11.59
CA HIS A 19 7.93 8.00 12.53
C HIS A 19 9.03 8.09 13.60
N ALA A 20 9.53 9.29 13.91
CA ALA A 20 10.70 9.51 14.77
C ALA A 20 10.55 9.06 16.25
N ARG A 21 9.63 8.14 16.55
CA ARG A 21 9.34 7.53 17.85
C ARG A 21 9.03 6.02 17.77
N GLU A 22 9.02 5.40 16.59
CA GLU A 22 8.77 3.97 16.40
C GLU A 22 9.70 3.46 15.28
N SER A 23 10.49 2.42 15.52
CA SER A 23 11.30 1.81 14.46
C SER A 23 10.42 1.07 13.44
N LEU A 24 10.95 0.77 12.25
CA LEU A 24 10.22 -0.05 11.30
C LEU A 24 9.90 -1.44 11.88
N GLU A 25 10.83 -2.02 12.63
CA GLU A 25 10.66 -3.30 13.33
C GLU A 25 9.51 -3.23 14.35
N ASP A 26 9.42 -2.16 15.13
CA ASP A 26 8.33 -1.96 16.10
C ASP A 26 6.97 -1.84 15.39
N ILE A 27 6.91 -1.10 14.26
CA ILE A 27 5.71 -1.01 13.43
C ILE A 27 5.29 -2.41 12.97
N ILE A 28 6.24 -3.20 12.47
CA ILE A 28 5.97 -4.57 12.00
C ILE A 28 5.46 -5.45 13.13
N LEU A 29 6.12 -5.45 14.29
CA LEU A 29 5.71 -6.26 15.45
C LEU A 29 4.29 -5.91 15.88
N ARG A 30 3.94 -4.62 15.95
CA ARG A 30 2.60 -4.17 16.28
C ARG A 30 1.58 -4.58 15.21
N LYS A 31 1.94 -4.47 13.93
CA LYS A 31 1.06 -4.85 12.82
C LYS A 31 0.87 -6.37 12.73
N GLN A 32 1.90 -7.15 13.03
CA GLN A 32 1.77 -8.60 13.12
C GLN A 32 0.81 -9.01 14.24
N LYS A 33 0.81 -8.30 15.36
CA LYS A 33 -0.18 -8.53 16.42
C LYS A 33 -1.62 -8.26 15.96
N GLU A 34 -1.85 -7.29 15.06
CA GLU A 34 -3.18 -7.09 14.44
C GLU A 34 -3.60 -8.34 13.67
N TYR A 35 -2.69 -8.91 12.88
CA TYR A 35 -2.93 -10.15 12.16
C TYR A 35 -3.26 -11.31 13.11
N ASP A 36 -2.47 -11.50 14.16
CA ASP A 36 -2.64 -12.61 15.10
C ASP A 36 -4.00 -12.52 15.85
N GLU A 37 -4.47 -11.31 16.14
CA GLU A 37 -5.72 -11.08 16.89
C GLU A 37 -6.98 -11.00 16.00
N ALA A 38 -6.86 -10.48 14.79
CA ALA A 38 -7.98 -10.17 13.90
C ALA A 38 -7.98 -10.91 12.56
N GLY A 39 -6.90 -11.62 12.22
CA GLY A 39 -6.71 -12.29 10.93
C GLY A 39 -6.47 -11.33 9.76
N MET A 40 -6.18 -10.06 10.04
CA MET A 40 -5.92 -9.02 9.04
C MET A 40 -5.21 -7.82 9.67
N ILE A 41 -4.56 -7.02 8.83
CA ILE A 41 -3.86 -5.81 9.23
C ILE A 41 -4.52 -4.59 8.59
N PHE A 42 -4.67 -3.50 9.34
CA PHE A 42 -5.09 -2.22 8.76
C PHE A 42 -3.88 -1.29 8.62
N TRP A 43 -3.50 -0.99 7.39
CA TRP A 43 -2.43 -0.05 7.10
C TRP A 43 -2.98 1.34 6.80
N GLY A 44 -2.87 2.25 7.78
CA GLY A 44 -3.41 3.60 7.69
C GLY A 44 -2.66 4.49 6.69
N TYR A 45 -3.41 5.27 5.91
CA TYR A 45 -2.85 6.29 5.01
C TYR A 45 -3.81 7.47 4.81
N GLY A 46 -3.33 8.51 4.14
CA GLY A 46 -4.09 9.71 3.80
C GLY A 46 -3.82 10.23 2.38
N GLY A 47 -4.54 11.27 1.97
CA GLY A 47 -4.44 11.87 0.64
C GLY A 47 -5.34 11.21 -0.42
N ASN A 48 -5.47 11.86 -1.58
CA ASN A 48 -6.52 11.52 -2.56
C ASN A 48 -6.08 10.52 -3.65
N THR A 49 -4.79 10.32 -3.89
CA THR A 49 -4.27 9.52 -5.02
C THR A 49 -4.62 8.03 -4.94
N CYS A 50 -4.82 7.49 -3.74
CA CYS A 50 -5.24 6.11 -3.50
C CYS A 50 -6.58 6.05 -2.75
N HIS A 51 -7.56 6.88 -3.11
CA HIS A 51 -8.88 6.85 -2.48
C HIS A 51 -9.51 5.44 -2.54
N PRO A 52 -10.09 4.90 -1.44
CA PRO A 52 -10.55 3.50 -1.37
C PRO A 52 -11.50 3.11 -2.51
N THR A 53 -12.65 3.77 -2.61
CA THR A 53 -13.72 3.41 -3.55
C THR A 53 -13.51 3.91 -4.98
N LYS A 54 -12.62 4.88 -5.20
CA LYS A 54 -12.38 5.51 -6.51
C LYS A 54 -11.17 4.94 -7.24
N HIS A 55 -10.19 4.42 -6.51
CA HIS A 55 -8.91 4.00 -7.07
C HIS A 55 -8.53 2.59 -6.63
N VAL A 56 -8.31 2.36 -5.33
CA VAL A 56 -7.72 1.09 -4.86
C VAL A 56 -8.66 -0.09 -5.07
N GLN A 57 -9.92 0.02 -4.67
CA GLN A 57 -10.88 -1.08 -4.82
C GLN A 57 -11.18 -1.42 -6.30
N PRO A 58 -11.46 -0.45 -7.21
CA PRO A 58 -11.63 -0.77 -8.63
C PRO A 58 -10.38 -1.42 -9.25
N PHE A 59 -9.20 -0.91 -8.93
CA PHE A 59 -7.92 -1.49 -9.37
C PHE A 59 -7.78 -2.95 -8.90
N ALA A 60 -8.00 -3.20 -7.61
CA ALA A 60 -7.88 -4.54 -7.06
C ALA A 60 -8.88 -5.53 -7.67
N LYS A 61 -10.12 -5.09 -7.89
CA LYS A 61 -11.15 -5.89 -8.56
C LYS A 61 -10.76 -6.23 -10.01
N GLU A 62 -10.16 -5.29 -10.75
CA GLU A 62 -9.71 -5.52 -12.13
C GLU A 62 -8.67 -6.65 -12.21
N PHE A 63 -7.73 -6.69 -11.27
CA PHE A 63 -6.71 -7.76 -11.22
C PHE A 63 -7.27 -9.07 -10.67
N SER A 64 -8.10 -9.01 -9.63
CA SER A 64 -8.75 -10.20 -9.05
C SER A 64 -9.60 -10.95 -10.08
N GLN A 65 -10.32 -10.23 -10.95
CA GLN A 65 -11.06 -10.81 -12.08
C GLN A 65 -10.17 -11.55 -13.09
N LYS A 66 -8.89 -11.20 -13.18
CA LYS A 66 -7.88 -11.87 -14.03
C LYS A 66 -7.16 -13.00 -13.28
N GLY A 67 -7.62 -13.38 -12.08
CA GLY A 67 -6.96 -14.35 -11.21
C GLY A 67 -5.62 -13.85 -10.65
N LYS A 68 -5.44 -12.53 -10.58
CA LYS A 68 -4.22 -11.87 -10.10
C LYS A 68 -4.47 -11.20 -8.77
N GLU A 69 -3.45 -11.25 -7.92
CA GLU A 69 -3.45 -10.59 -6.62
C GLU A 69 -2.91 -9.16 -6.70
N ILE A 70 -3.20 -8.37 -5.66
CA ILE A 70 -2.56 -7.08 -5.45
C ILE A 70 -1.55 -7.19 -4.31
N VAL A 71 -0.33 -6.72 -4.56
CA VAL A 71 0.73 -6.68 -3.56
C VAL A 71 1.07 -5.24 -3.22
N LEU A 72 0.98 -4.90 -1.94
CA LEU A 72 1.59 -3.71 -1.36
C LEU A 72 3.10 -3.91 -1.34
N VAL A 73 3.85 -2.96 -1.89
CA VAL A 73 5.32 -2.86 -1.77
C VAL A 73 5.67 -1.52 -1.16
N MET A 74 6.57 -1.52 -0.18
CA MET A 74 6.88 -0.32 0.58
C MET A 74 8.37 0.04 0.53
N GLN A 75 8.62 1.29 0.15
CA GLN A 75 9.94 1.92 0.24
C GLN A 75 10.07 2.63 1.58
N GLU A 76 10.99 2.18 2.41
CA GLU A 76 11.36 2.91 3.63
C GLU A 76 12.04 4.25 3.31
N ILE A 77 11.57 5.31 3.96
CA ILE A 77 12.13 6.66 3.87
C ILE A 77 12.26 7.28 5.26
N ASN A 78 13.22 8.18 5.41
CA ASN A 78 13.28 9.05 6.58
C ASN A 78 12.22 10.15 6.43
N SER A 79 11.16 10.10 7.24
CA SER A 79 10.07 11.08 7.19
C SER A 79 9.89 11.78 8.54
N ASN A 80 9.59 13.08 8.52
CA ASN A 80 9.25 13.86 9.71
C ASN A 80 7.73 14.06 9.87
N HIS A 81 6.90 13.21 9.26
CA HIS A 81 5.45 13.35 9.34
C HIS A 81 4.91 12.71 10.62
N PHE A 82 4.10 13.45 11.37
CA PHE A 82 3.43 12.98 12.57
C PHE A 82 1.92 12.92 12.31
N ALA A 83 1.35 11.72 12.42
CA ALA A 83 -0.10 11.54 12.36
C ALA A 83 -0.75 12.03 13.67
N GLU A 84 -2.00 12.50 13.60
CA GLU A 84 -2.76 12.79 14.82
C GLU A 84 -2.91 11.53 15.68
N PRO A 85 -2.85 11.64 17.02
CA PRO A 85 -2.85 10.47 17.89
C PRO A 85 -4.22 9.79 18.00
N LYS A 86 -5.29 10.37 17.44
CA LYS A 86 -6.64 9.81 17.56
C LYS A 86 -6.75 8.49 16.79
N ALA A 87 -7.15 7.43 17.50
CA ALA A 87 -7.47 6.15 16.89
C ALA A 87 -8.83 6.23 16.17
N ALA A 88 -8.95 5.56 15.03
CA ALA A 88 -10.21 5.36 14.34
C ALA A 88 -11.13 4.46 15.18
N GLU A 89 -12.42 4.76 15.18
CA GLU A 89 -13.44 4.00 15.93
C GLU A 89 -14.25 3.10 14.99
N ALA A 90 -14.37 3.51 13.71
CA ALA A 90 -15.11 2.76 12.72
C ALA A 90 -14.44 2.79 11.34
N TYR A 91 -14.76 1.76 10.54
CA TYR A 91 -14.38 1.70 9.12
C TYR A 91 -15.60 1.49 8.22
N SER A 92 -15.43 1.79 6.94
CA SER A 92 -16.46 1.61 5.92
C SER A 92 -15.83 1.24 4.57
N ASP A 93 -16.36 0.24 3.90
CA ASP A 93 -15.94 -0.20 2.56
C ASP A 93 -16.58 0.65 1.45
N ASP A 94 -17.72 1.29 1.70
CA ASP A 94 -18.47 2.11 0.73
C ASP A 94 -18.45 3.63 1.05
N GLY A 95 -18.04 4.01 2.27
CA GLY A 95 -18.07 5.38 2.79
C GLY A 95 -19.40 5.79 3.45
N PHE A 96 -20.39 4.90 3.49
CA PHE A 96 -21.74 5.14 4.00
C PHE A 96 -22.11 4.22 5.16
N SER A 97 -21.78 2.93 5.04
CA SER A 97 -22.07 1.87 5.99
C SER A 97 -20.87 1.67 6.91
N TRP A 98 -21.02 2.02 8.19
CA TRP A 98 -19.91 2.02 9.14
C TRP A 98 -19.99 0.84 10.10
N LYS A 99 -18.86 0.14 10.24
CA LYS A 99 -18.64 -0.98 11.14
C LYS A 99 -17.58 -0.59 12.18
N PRO A 100 -17.64 -1.11 13.41
CA PRO A 100 -16.58 -0.87 14.39
C PRO A 100 -15.23 -1.41 13.87
N ILE A 101 -14.12 -0.76 14.22
CA ILE A 101 -12.79 -1.32 13.96
C ILE A 101 -12.68 -2.71 14.65
N PRO A 102 -12.19 -3.75 13.95
CA PRO A 102 -12.03 -5.06 14.56
C PRO A 102 -11.17 -5.02 15.82
N ARG A 103 -11.51 -5.87 16.79
CA ARG A 103 -10.73 -5.97 18.04
C ARG A 103 -9.28 -6.36 17.70
N GLY A 104 -8.33 -5.68 18.33
CA GLY A 104 -6.89 -5.91 18.14
C GLY A 104 -6.25 -5.01 17.08
N ILE A 105 -7.07 -4.34 16.25
CA ILE A 105 -6.59 -3.41 15.23
C ILE A 105 -6.55 -1.99 15.77
N GLU A 106 -5.45 -1.27 15.53
CA GLU A 106 -5.32 0.13 15.89
C GLU A 106 -4.72 0.97 14.75
N VAL A 107 -5.54 1.88 14.22
CA VAL A 107 -5.12 2.82 13.18
C VAL A 107 -5.30 4.25 13.68
N ARG A 108 -4.23 5.04 13.63
CA ARG A 108 -4.20 6.42 14.13
C ARG A 108 -4.02 7.43 13.01
N GLY A 109 -4.67 8.59 13.16
CA GLY A 109 -4.46 9.79 12.34
C GLY A 109 -4.59 9.59 10.82
N SER A 110 -5.31 8.55 10.41
CA SER A 110 -5.46 8.15 9.01
C SER A 110 -6.90 8.30 8.57
N ARG A 111 -7.10 8.73 7.32
CA ARG A 111 -8.46 8.83 6.73
C ARG A 111 -8.91 7.54 6.08
N TYR A 112 -7.96 6.73 5.65
CA TYR A 112 -8.16 5.48 4.93
C TYR A 112 -7.24 4.41 5.50
N ALA A 113 -7.57 3.14 5.27
CA ALA A 113 -6.65 2.02 5.51
C ALA A 113 -6.67 1.05 4.33
N LEU A 114 -5.53 0.44 4.05
CA LEU A 114 -5.48 -0.80 3.27
C LEU A 114 -5.79 -1.97 4.19
N ILE A 115 -6.44 -3.00 3.65
CA ILE A 115 -6.69 -4.25 4.36
C ILE A 115 -5.69 -5.27 3.83
N LEU A 116 -4.78 -5.69 4.69
CA LEU A 116 -3.69 -6.58 4.35
C LEU A 116 -3.88 -7.94 5.03
N ASP A 117 -3.32 -8.97 4.40
CA ASP A 117 -3.07 -10.28 5.00
C ASP A 117 -1.88 -10.13 5.98
N GLU A 118 -0.82 -10.92 5.80
CA GLU A 118 0.43 -10.80 6.55
C GLU A 118 1.36 -9.69 6.00
N LEU A 119 2.17 -9.13 6.89
CA LEU A 119 3.21 -8.16 6.56
C LEU A 119 4.59 -8.85 6.59
N GLU A 120 5.31 -8.80 5.48
CA GLU A 120 6.59 -9.48 5.32
C GLU A 120 7.74 -8.50 5.12
N LEU A 121 8.84 -8.72 5.86
CA LEU A 121 10.13 -8.09 5.58
C LEU A 121 10.74 -8.75 4.34
N GLN A 122 10.80 -7.99 3.26
CA GLN A 122 11.40 -8.43 2.01
C GLN A 122 12.24 -7.33 1.42
N GLU A 123 13.50 -7.65 1.10
CA GLU A 123 14.41 -6.69 0.52
C GLU A 123 14.78 -7.05 -0.93
N PHE A 124 14.36 -6.20 -1.86
CA PHE A 124 14.66 -6.33 -3.28
C PHE A 124 14.51 -4.97 -3.97
N ASP A 125 14.96 -4.90 -5.21
CA ASP A 125 14.91 -3.67 -6.00
C ASP A 125 13.85 -3.80 -7.09
N ILE A 126 13.04 -2.76 -7.26
CA ILE A 126 12.12 -2.61 -8.38
C ILE A 126 12.64 -1.48 -9.26
N ASN A 127 12.77 -1.74 -10.56
CA ASN A 127 12.98 -0.67 -11.53
C ASN A 127 11.65 0.05 -11.80
N MET A 128 11.55 1.31 -11.37
CA MET A 128 10.33 2.11 -11.48
C MET A 128 9.98 2.48 -12.93
N ARG A 129 10.86 2.22 -13.91
CA ARG A 129 10.55 2.36 -15.34
C ARG A 129 9.79 1.17 -15.92
N ASP A 130 9.83 0.02 -15.24
CA ASP A 130 9.13 -1.19 -15.67
C ASP A 130 7.68 -1.24 -15.18
N LEU A 131 7.19 -0.13 -14.63
CA LEU A 131 5.86 0.02 -14.06
C LEU A 131 5.14 1.22 -14.67
N ASN A 132 3.85 1.05 -14.95
CA ASN A 132 2.96 2.14 -15.32
C ASN A 132 1.84 2.31 -14.29
N VAL A 133 1.38 3.54 -14.10
CA VAL A 133 0.19 3.83 -13.29
C VAL A 133 -1.00 3.10 -13.88
N ALA A 134 -1.67 2.29 -13.07
CA ALA A 134 -2.81 1.47 -13.49
C ALA A 134 -4.18 2.10 -13.15
N ALA A 135 -4.21 3.08 -12.24
CA ALA A 135 -5.45 3.68 -11.75
C ALA A 135 -5.44 5.21 -11.69
N GLY A 136 -6.60 5.82 -11.92
CA GLY A 136 -6.80 7.26 -11.82
C GLY A 136 -6.42 8.05 -13.09
N PRO A 137 -6.46 9.40 -13.03
CA PRO A 137 -6.27 10.27 -14.20
C PRO A 137 -4.90 10.16 -14.88
N SER A 138 -3.88 9.67 -14.17
CA SER A 138 -2.52 9.49 -14.68
C SER A 138 -2.26 8.08 -15.21
N ARG A 139 -3.30 7.28 -15.49
CA ARG A 139 -3.15 5.92 -16.02
C ARG A 139 -2.25 5.92 -17.27
N GLY A 140 -1.30 4.98 -17.32
CA GLY A 140 -0.31 4.83 -18.39
C GLY A 140 0.98 5.62 -18.21
N THR A 141 1.05 6.54 -17.24
CA THR A 141 2.31 7.24 -16.90
C THR A 141 3.32 6.28 -16.28
N VAL A 142 4.60 6.41 -16.65
CA VAL A 142 5.70 5.61 -16.09
C VAL A 142 5.87 5.91 -14.60
N ALA A 143 6.06 4.89 -13.75
CA ALA A 143 6.10 5.08 -12.30
C ALA A 143 7.27 5.96 -11.83
N ALA A 144 8.44 5.88 -12.48
CA ALA A 144 9.59 6.76 -12.22
C ALA A 144 9.29 8.26 -12.47
N GLU A 145 8.32 8.57 -13.34
CA GLU A 145 7.86 9.93 -13.64
C GLU A 145 6.72 10.35 -12.70
N TYR A 146 5.90 9.39 -12.28
CA TYR A 146 4.76 9.63 -11.40
C TYR A 146 5.14 9.77 -9.92
N ILE A 147 6.02 8.90 -9.39
CA ILE A 147 6.47 8.90 -7.98
C ILE A 147 7.56 9.96 -7.78
N GLN A 148 7.22 11.23 -8.01
CA GLN A 148 8.12 12.37 -7.86
C GLN A 148 7.59 13.39 -6.85
N GLY A 149 8.52 14.16 -6.27
CA GLY A 149 8.18 15.21 -5.30
C GLY A 149 7.39 14.67 -4.11
N ARG A 150 6.13 15.12 -3.97
CA ARG A 150 5.24 14.77 -2.85
C ARG A 150 4.42 13.51 -3.09
N VAL A 151 4.52 12.89 -4.26
CA VAL A 151 3.82 11.64 -4.53
C VAL A 151 4.56 10.51 -3.83
N ASP A 152 3.85 9.88 -2.92
CA ASP A 152 4.32 8.85 -1.99
C ASP A 152 3.62 7.50 -2.22
N LYS A 153 2.63 7.43 -3.11
CA LYS A 153 1.85 6.22 -3.35
C LYS A 153 1.18 6.20 -4.71
N GLY A 154 0.93 4.99 -5.22
CA GLY A 154 0.18 4.78 -6.45
C GLY A 154 -0.15 3.32 -6.69
N CYS A 155 -1.09 3.07 -7.61
CA CYS A 155 -1.42 1.73 -8.10
C CYS A 155 -0.78 1.53 -9.48
N PHE A 156 -0.06 0.43 -9.64
CA PHE A 156 0.84 0.18 -10.75
C PHE A 156 0.61 -1.21 -11.36
N GLU A 157 0.96 -1.33 -12.63
CA GLU A 157 1.02 -2.59 -13.35
C GLU A 157 2.35 -2.70 -14.08
N LEU A 158 2.80 -3.95 -14.28
CA LEU A 158 3.98 -4.24 -15.06
C LEU A 158 3.85 -3.71 -16.49
N ASN A 159 4.90 -3.04 -16.96
CA ASN A 159 5.12 -2.70 -18.33
C ASN A 159 6.46 -3.30 -18.78
N LEU A 160 6.42 -4.44 -19.47
CA LEU A 160 7.61 -5.13 -19.99
C LEU A 160 8.22 -4.45 -21.23
N GLY A 161 7.81 -3.22 -21.55
CA GLY A 161 8.47 -2.40 -22.56
C GLY A 161 9.92 -2.14 -22.14
N HIS A 162 10.86 -2.83 -22.80
CA HIS A 162 12.27 -2.80 -22.45
C HIS A 162 12.81 -1.37 -22.49
N THR A 163 12.98 -0.78 -21.30
CA THR A 163 13.67 0.50 -21.16
C THR A 163 15.01 0.20 -20.49
N PRO A 164 16.15 0.66 -21.04
CA PRO A 164 17.45 0.36 -20.44
C PRO A 164 17.48 0.82 -18.98
N GLU A 165 17.85 -0.10 -18.08
CA GLU A 165 17.97 0.16 -16.65
C GLU A 165 18.93 1.32 -16.41
N LYS A 166 18.45 2.36 -15.74
CA LYS A 166 19.31 3.38 -15.12
C LYS A 166 19.32 3.13 -13.63
N LYS A 167 20.51 3.07 -13.02
CA LYS A 167 20.68 2.83 -11.58
C LYS A 167 19.91 3.84 -10.70
N SER A 168 19.63 5.04 -11.21
CA SER A 168 18.81 6.06 -10.52
C SER A 168 17.34 5.67 -10.35
N ASP A 169 16.85 4.70 -11.12
CA ASP A 169 15.43 4.37 -11.22
C ASP A 169 15.08 3.08 -10.44
N LEU A 170 16.07 2.47 -9.79
CA LEU A 170 15.89 1.37 -8.85
C LEU A 170 15.37 1.89 -7.52
N CYS A 171 14.27 1.30 -7.06
CA CYS A 171 13.67 1.56 -5.77
C CYS A 171 13.85 0.35 -4.86
N ARG A 172 14.53 0.53 -3.73
CA ARG A 172 14.67 -0.48 -2.68
C ARG A 172 13.34 -0.64 -1.96
N ILE A 173 12.78 -1.84 -2.01
CA ILE A 173 11.63 -2.26 -1.21
C ILE A 173 12.15 -2.94 0.04
N SER A 174 11.50 -2.69 1.18
CA SER A 174 11.82 -3.31 2.47
C SER A 174 10.65 -4.06 3.09
N LEU A 175 9.41 -3.78 2.68
CA LEU A 175 8.24 -4.54 3.12
C LEU A 175 7.29 -4.85 1.98
N CYS A 176 6.60 -5.99 2.13
CA CYS A 176 5.52 -6.42 1.25
C CYS A 176 4.33 -6.92 2.04
N ALA A 177 3.14 -6.81 1.47
CA ALA A 177 1.94 -7.46 2.00
C ALA A 177 0.92 -7.71 0.89
N LYS A 178 0.17 -8.80 0.96
CA LYS A 178 -0.96 -9.01 0.06
C LYS A 178 -2.16 -8.20 0.53
N LEU A 179 -2.87 -7.54 -0.40
CA LEU A 179 -4.17 -6.94 -0.07
C LEU A 179 -5.26 -8.01 -0.14
N ILE A 180 -6.17 -7.98 0.83
CA ILE A 180 -7.36 -8.84 0.90
C ILE A 180 -8.63 -8.01 0.91
N GLU A 181 -9.76 -8.61 0.54
CA GLU A 181 -11.03 -7.87 0.50
C GLU A 181 -11.36 -7.23 1.86
N PRO A 182 -11.88 -5.98 1.88
CA PRO A 182 -12.28 -5.12 0.76
C PRO A 182 -11.15 -4.28 0.13
N TYR A 183 -9.88 -4.65 0.31
CA TYR A 183 -8.65 -4.04 -0.22
C TYR A 183 -8.29 -2.69 0.39
N ALA A 184 -9.26 -1.77 0.50
CA ALA A 184 -9.11 -0.48 1.16
C ALA A 184 -10.43 0.00 1.75
N VAL A 185 -10.37 0.76 2.84
CA VAL A 185 -11.54 1.25 3.58
C VAL A 185 -11.38 2.71 3.99
N HIS A 186 -12.52 3.34 4.24
CA HIS A 186 -12.65 4.63 4.92
C HIS A 186 -12.52 4.44 6.43
N LEU A 187 -11.94 5.43 7.13
CA LEU A 187 -11.83 5.48 8.58
C LEU A 187 -12.48 6.75 9.14
N ARG A 188 -12.98 6.67 10.37
CA ARG A 188 -13.44 7.84 11.15
C ARG A 188 -13.27 7.64 12.66
#